data_AF-A0A6G1SKB5-F1
#
_entry.id   AF-A0A6G1SKB5-F1
#
_cell.length_a   1.000
_cell.length_b   1.000
_cell.length_c   1.000
_cell.angle_alpha   90.00
_cell.angle_beta   90.00
_cell.angle_gamma   90.00
#
_symmetry.space_group_name_H-M   'P 1'
#
loop_
_entity.id
_entity.type
_entity.pdbx_description
1 polymer ?
#
loop_
_entity_poly.entity_id
_entity_poly.type
_entity_poly.pdbx_seq_one_letter_code
_entity_poly.pdbx_strand_id
1 'polypeptide(L)'
;PTSPQAPVVRRSLASLSLARLGCDRGPYTSNMRAFVAVVAAVALVAVYAADEKKPADGERPKTFRRLIPADVLRDFPGMCFASTRCATIEPGHSWDLSPFCGRSTCVTAEGEQAGRLLELVEDCGPLPVPNAKCKLSEKTNKTAPFPDCCPIFECEEGAKLEYPEIATPPPAKEGAKDAPKA
;
A
#
# COMPACT_ATOMS: atom_id res chain seq x y z
N PRO A 1 10.89 -47.13 12.62
CA PRO A 1 11.85 -46.01 12.51
C PRO A 1 11.14 -44.68 12.83
N THR A 2 11.16 -44.36 14.12
CA THR A 2 10.49 -43.26 14.81
C THR A 2 11.25 -41.93 14.64
N SER A 3 10.55 -40.85 14.27
CA SER A 3 11.05 -39.48 14.31
C SER A 3 10.34 -38.72 15.45
N PRO A 4 11.04 -37.91 16.27
CA PRO A 4 10.46 -37.33 17.47
C PRO A 4 9.66 -36.04 17.18
N GLN A 5 8.45 -35.98 17.73
CA GLN A 5 7.58 -34.80 17.72
C GLN A 5 8.04 -33.78 18.78
N ALA A 6 8.02 -32.49 18.40
CA ALA A 6 8.32 -31.36 19.27
C ALA A 6 7.21 -31.15 20.33
N PRO A 7 7.54 -30.73 21.56
CA PRO A 7 6.55 -30.52 22.61
C PRO A 7 5.81 -29.19 22.47
N VAL A 8 4.48 -29.30 22.48
CA VAL A 8 3.50 -28.23 22.67
C VAL A 8 3.61 -27.70 24.10
N VAL A 9 4.10 -26.47 24.29
CA VAL A 9 4.10 -25.81 25.60
C VAL A 9 2.77 -25.07 25.79
N ARG A 10 1.83 -25.74 26.47
CA ARG A 10 0.66 -25.11 27.09
C ARG A 10 1.13 -24.27 28.28
N ARG A 11 1.01 -22.94 28.21
CA ARG A 11 1.16 -22.08 29.40
C ARG A 11 -0.17 -22.01 30.14
N SER A 12 -0.20 -22.75 31.24
CA SER A 12 -1.26 -22.79 32.23
C SER A 12 -1.45 -21.42 32.90
N LEU A 13 -2.72 -21.04 33.07
CA LEU A 13 -3.17 -19.95 33.92
C LEU A 13 -2.79 -20.26 35.37
N ALA A 14 -1.89 -19.48 35.94
CA ALA A 14 -1.68 -19.41 37.38
C ALA A 14 -2.17 -18.04 37.86
N SER A 15 -3.33 -18.05 38.51
CA SER A 15 -3.80 -17.00 39.40
C SER A 15 -2.70 -16.66 40.42
N LEU A 16 -2.14 -15.45 40.33
CA LEU A 16 -1.47 -14.84 41.48
C LEU A 16 -2.43 -13.87 42.14
N SER A 17 -2.99 -14.34 43.25
CA SER A 17 -3.68 -13.56 44.25
C SER A 17 -2.72 -12.50 44.80
N LEU A 18 -3.04 -11.22 44.59
CA LEU A 18 -2.36 -10.10 45.22
C LEU A 18 -2.67 -10.12 46.72
N ALA A 19 -1.77 -10.72 47.49
CA ALA A 19 -1.69 -10.48 48.92
C ALA A 19 -1.18 -9.06 49.17
N ARG A 20 -1.98 -8.32 49.93
CA ARG A 20 -1.69 -7.00 50.48
C ARG A 20 -0.37 -7.02 51.26
N LEU A 21 0.60 -6.18 50.85
CA LEU A 21 1.50 -5.52 51.78
C LEU A 21 1.32 -4.02 51.63
N GLY A 22 0.75 -3.42 52.68
CA GLY A 22 0.78 -1.98 52.87
C GLY A 22 2.11 -1.56 53.47
N CYS A 23 2.71 -0.54 52.85
CA CYS A 23 3.71 0.44 53.29
C CYS A 23 3.99 1.20 51.97
N ASP A 24 3.90 2.51 51.79
CA ASP A 24 3.94 3.66 52.68
C ASP A 24 3.42 4.85 51.84
N ARG A 25 2.75 5.82 52.46
CA ARG A 25 2.28 7.05 51.79
C ARG A 25 3.48 7.97 51.56
N GLY A 26 4.13 7.87 50.38
CA GLY A 26 5.15 8.82 49.92
C GLY A 26 4.64 9.75 48.80
N PRO A 27 5.06 11.03 48.74
CA PRO A 27 4.55 12.05 47.82
C PRO A 27 5.17 11.90 46.42
N TYR A 28 4.84 10.83 45.70
CA TYR A 28 5.47 10.53 44.40
C TYR A 28 4.46 10.30 43.26
N THR A 29 3.24 10.81 43.42
CA THR A 29 2.14 10.62 42.44
C THR A 29 2.03 11.76 41.43
N SER A 30 2.61 12.93 41.69
CA SER A 30 2.60 14.07 40.77
C SER A 30 3.59 13.88 39.62
N ASN A 31 4.79 13.37 39.92
CA ASN A 31 5.89 13.28 38.94
C ASN A 31 5.66 12.17 37.91
N MET A 32 5.08 11.02 38.30
CA MET A 32 4.79 9.93 37.37
C MET A 32 3.77 10.33 36.30
N ARG A 33 2.74 11.08 36.69
CA ARG A 33 1.71 11.58 35.76
C ARG A 33 2.26 12.64 34.82
N ALA A 34 3.14 13.52 35.33
CA ALA A 34 3.84 14.50 34.51
C ALA A 34 4.78 13.83 33.51
N PHE A 35 5.52 12.79 33.91
CA PHE A 35 6.39 12.01 33.01
C PHE A 35 5.59 11.30 31.91
N VAL A 36 4.47 10.67 32.25
CA VAL A 36 3.59 10.01 31.26
C VAL A 36 2.99 11.03 30.29
N ALA A 37 2.58 12.20 30.78
CA ALA A 37 2.06 13.27 29.93
C ALA A 37 3.13 13.85 28.99
N VAL A 38 4.37 14.02 29.46
CA VAL A 38 5.50 14.48 28.63
C VAL A 38 5.87 13.45 27.56
N VAL A 39 5.92 12.16 27.91
CA VAL A 39 6.18 11.10 26.93
C VAL A 39 5.06 11.00 25.89
N ALA A 40 3.80 11.13 26.30
CA ALA A 40 2.66 11.15 25.38
C ALA A 40 2.68 12.39 24.46
N ALA A 41 3.07 13.56 24.99
CA ALA A 41 3.20 14.78 24.21
C ALA A 41 4.35 14.69 23.19
N VAL A 42 5.50 14.12 23.57
CA VAL A 42 6.62 13.89 22.64
C VAL A 42 6.25 12.88 21.56
N ALA A 43 5.51 11.82 21.91
CA ALA A 43 5.01 10.86 20.93
C ALA A 43 4.01 11.49 19.94
N LEU A 44 3.10 12.35 20.42
CA LEU A 44 2.18 13.09 19.57
C LEU A 44 2.90 14.07 18.63
N VAL A 45 3.92 14.79 19.11
CA VAL A 45 4.72 15.69 18.27
C VAL A 45 5.53 14.91 17.23
N ALA A 46 6.09 13.75 17.59
CA ALA A 46 6.81 12.89 16.64
C ALA A 46 5.91 12.33 15.54
N VAL A 47 4.64 12.01 15.86
CA VAL A 47 3.65 11.55 14.86
C VAL A 47 3.22 12.70 13.94
N TYR A 48 3.05 13.93 14.45
CA TYR A 48 2.71 15.10 13.63
C TYR A 48 3.89 15.59 12.76
N ALA A 49 5.13 15.39 13.18
CA ALA A 49 6.32 15.78 12.40
C ALA A 49 6.60 14.86 11.20
N ALA A 50 5.92 13.71 11.09
CA ALA A 50 6.10 12.77 9.99
C ALA A 50 5.26 13.10 8.74
N ASP A 51 4.33 14.06 8.80
CA ASP A 51 3.39 14.36 7.71
C ASP A 51 3.83 15.52 6.79
N GLU A 52 4.86 16.29 7.17
CA GLU A 52 5.31 17.48 6.42
C GLU A 52 6.60 17.23 5.61
N LYS A 53 6.57 16.22 4.74
CA LYS A 53 7.50 16.14 3.60
C LYS A 53 6.70 16.00 2.30
N LYS A 54 6.15 17.13 1.83
CA LYS A 54 5.93 17.30 0.40
C LYS A 54 7.30 17.25 -0.29
N PRO A 55 7.59 16.26 -1.15
CA PRO A 55 8.81 16.28 -1.91
C PRO A 55 8.73 17.43 -2.91
N ALA A 56 9.78 18.24 -2.93
CA ALA A 56 10.01 19.26 -3.93
C ALA A 56 9.94 18.65 -5.34
N ASP A 57 9.34 19.40 -6.27
CA ASP A 57 9.25 19.05 -7.69
C ASP A 57 10.65 18.74 -8.24
N GLY A 58 10.96 17.46 -8.46
CA GLY A 58 12.30 17.08 -8.93
C GLY A 58 12.64 15.61 -9.20
N GLU A 59 12.24 14.62 -8.39
CA GLU A 59 13.06 13.38 -8.39
C GLU A 59 12.39 12.00 -8.30
N ARG A 60 11.06 11.85 -8.49
CA ARG A 60 10.46 10.51 -8.65
C ARG A 60 9.18 10.52 -9.48
N PRO A 61 9.04 9.66 -10.52
CA PRO A 61 7.80 9.53 -11.26
C PRO A 61 6.64 9.18 -10.33
N LYS A 62 5.52 9.90 -10.45
CA LYS A 62 4.30 9.64 -9.66
C LYS A 62 3.78 8.25 -10.04
N THR A 63 3.75 7.33 -9.09
CA THR A 63 3.14 6.00 -9.29
C THR A 63 1.64 6.16 -9.49
N PHE A 64 1.12 5.60 -10.57
CA PHE A 64 -0.30 5.62 -10.91
C PHE A 64 -0.98 4.38 -10.34
N ARG A 65 -2.19 4.54 -9.79
CA ARG A 65 -2.96 3.46 -9.16
C ARG A 65 -4.29 3.33 -9.88
N ARG A 66 -4.66 2.12 -10.26
CA ARG A 66 -5.96 1.81 -10.87
C ARG A 66 -6.48 0.47 -10.39
N LEU A 67 -7.79 0.41 -10.16
CA LEU A 67 -8.50 -0.85 -9.89
C LEU A 67 -9.03 -1.37 -11.21
N ILE A 68 -8.66 -2.59 -11.57
CA ILE A 68 -9.24 -3.34 -12.68
C ILE A 68 -9.99 -4.55 -12.13
N PRO A 69 -11.03 -5.05 -12.82
CA PRO A 69 -11.59 -6.35 -12.50
C PRO A 69 -10.48 -7.41 -12.55
N ALA A 70 -10.36 -8.23 -11.51
CA ALA A 70 -9.37 -9.30 -11.52
C ALA A 70 -9.77 -10.38 -12.52
N ASP A 71 -8.78 -10.93 -13.23
CA ASP A 71 -8.97 -12.18 -13.94
C ASP A 71 -9.16 -13.30 -12.90
N VAL A 72 -10.18 -14.13 -13.09
CA VAL A 72 -10.50 -15.24 -12.18
C VAL A 72 -10.65 -16.51 -13.01
N LEU A 73 -9.92 -17.56 -12.62
CA LEU A 73 -10.05 -18.86 -13.26
C LEU A 73 -11.26 -19.61 -12.73
N ARG A 74 -11.89 -20.42 -13.59
CA ARG A 74 -13.08 -21.22 -13.24
C ARG A 74 -12.83 -22.16 -12.06
N ASP A 75 -11.64 -22.73 -11.99
CA ASP A 75 -11.25 -23.68 -10.93
C ASP A 75 -10.92 -22.98 -9.60
N PHE A 76 -10.69 -21.67 -9.64
CA PHE A 76 -10.23 -20.88 -8.49
C PHE A 76 -11.02 -19.56 -8.35
N PRO A 77 -12.34 -19.62 -8.08
CA PRO A 77 -13.21 -18.44 -8.09
C PRO A 77 -12.90 -17.40 -6.99
N GLY A 78 -12.13 -17.78 -5.97
CA GLY A 78 -11.75 -16.92 -4.84
C GLY A 78 -10.34 -16.32 -4.93
N MET A 79 -9.64 -16.49 -6.04
CA MET A 79 -8.27 -16.00 -6.24
C MET A 79 -8.14 -15.18 -7.51
N CYS A 80 -7.30 -14.14 -7.49
CA CYS A 80 -6.93 -13.40 -8.68
C CYS A 80 -5.94 -14.22 -9.51
N PHE A 81 -6.01 -14.13 -10.84
CA PHE A 81 -5.05 -14.76 -11.74
C PHE A 81 -4.02 -13.74 -12.23
N ALA A 82 -2.77 -13.90 -11.80
CA ALA A 82 -1.65 -13.07 -12.24
C ALA A 82 -1.11 -13.58 -13.58
N SER A 83 -1.55 -12.96 -14.68
CA SER A 83 -1.13 -13.33 -16.04
C SER A 83 0.38 -13.26 -16.27
N THR A 84 1.06 -12.26 -15.69
CA THR A 84 2.53 -12.10 -15.79
C THR A 84 3.31 -13.21 -15.08
N ARG A 85 2.68 -13.94 -14.15
CA ARG A 85 3.29 -15.05 -13.40
C ARG A 85 2.69 -16.42 -13.71
N CYS A 86 1.63 -16.46 -14.53
CA CYS A 86 0.83 -17.67 -14.77
C CYS A 86 0.42 -18.38 -13.47
N ALA A 87 0.00 -17.63 -12.45
CA ALA A 87 -0.29 -18.14 -11.11
C ALA A 87 -1.54 -17.51 -10.50
N THR A 88 -2.21 -18.23 -9.60
CA THR A 88 -3.30 -17.67 -8.78
C THR A 88 -2.76 -17.05 -7.50
N ILE A 89 -3.33 -15.92 -7.09
CA ILE A 89 -2.90 -15.11 -5.96
C ILE A 89 -4.11 -14.87 -5.04
N GLU A 90 -3.93 -15.12 -3.75
CA GLU A 90 -4.99 -14.90 -2.75
C GLU A 90 -5.23 -13.40 -2.51
N PRO A 91 -6.47 -13.01 -2.13
CA PRO A 91 -6.75 -11.63 -1.72
C PRO A 91 -5.79 -11.15 -0.62
N GLY A 92 -5.34 -9.91 -0.72
CA GLY A 92 -4.36 -9.28 0.18
C GLY A 92 -2.90 -9.45 -0.26
N HIS A 93 -2.61 -10.29 -1.25
CA HIS A 93 -1.24 -10.50 -1.73
C HIS A 93 -0.92 -9.67 -2.98
N SER A 94 0.34 -9.27 -3.08
CA SER A 94 0.88 -8.50 -4.21
C SER A 94 1.89 -9.30 -5.01
N TRP A 95 2.00 -8.98 -6.29
CA TRP A 95 3.01 -9.53 -7.20
C TRP A 95 3.60 -8.45 -8.10
N ASP A 96 4.80 -8.72 -8.60
CA ASP A 96 5.48 -7.86 -9.57
C ASP A 96 4.99 -8.16 -11.00
N LEU A 97 4.86 -7.11 -11.81
CA LEU A 97 4.35 -7.17 -13.19
C LEU A 97 5.43 -7.37 -14.25
N SER A 98 6.67 -7.70 -13.87
CA SER A 98 7.79 -7.99 -14.78
C SER A 98 7.32 -8.88 -15.95
N PRO A 99 7.61 -8.49 -17.21
CA PRO A 99 8.58 -7.47 -17.63
C PRO A 99 8.09 -6.02 -17.62
N PHE A 100 6.86 -5.74 -17.17
CA PHE A 100 6.36 -4.38 -17.01
C PHE A 100 6.79 -3.80 -15.65
N CYS A 101 7.10 -2.49 -15.62
CA CYS A 101 7.43 -1.82 -14.37
C CYS A 101 6.16 -1.47 -13.60
N GLY A 102 5.74 -2.36 -12.71
CA GLY A 102 4.56 -2.20 -11.89
C GLY A 102 4.40 -3.30 -10.87
N ARG A 103 3.45 -3.11 -9.96
CA ARG A 103 3.03 -4.08 -8.96
C ARG A 103 1.52 -4.19 -9.00
N SER A 104 1.02 -5.41 -8.90
CA SER A 104 -0.40 -5.67 -8.72
C SER A 104 -0.70 -6.24 -7.35
N THR A 105 -1.91 -6.01 -6.86
CA THR A 105 -2.41 -6.56 -5.59
C THR A 105 -3.82 -7.10 -5.79
N CYS A 106 -4.07 -8.32 -5.31
CA CYS A 106 -5.41 -8.91 -5.32
C CYS A 106 -6.20 -8.31 -4.18
N VAL A 107 -7.32 -7.65 -4.46
CA VAL A 107 -8.18 -7.03 -3.45
C VAL A 107 -9.63 -7.47 -3.64
N THR A 108 -10.41 -7.44 -2.57
CA THR A 108 -11.86 -7.66 -2.65
C THR A 108 -12.55 -6.32 -2.83
N ALA A 109 -13.55 -6.28 -3.71
CA ALA A 109 -14.38 -5.10 -3.87
C ALA A 109 -15.20 -4.84 -2.60
N GLU A 110 -15.41 -3.57 -2.30
CA GLU A 110 -16.25 -3.09 -1.20
C GLU A 110 -17.59 -2.56 -1.74
N GLY A 111 -18.58 -2.37 -0.87
CA GLY A 111 -19.87 -1.77 -1.22
C GLY A 111 -20.77 -2.68 -2.06
N GLU A 112 -21.44 -2.12 -3.08
CA GLU A 112 -22.43 -2.83 -3.91
C GLU A 112 -21.82 -3.97 -4.75
N GLN A 113 -20.51 -3.94 -4.96
CA GLN A 113 -19.77 -4.97 -5.69
C GLN A 113 -19.08 -5.99 -4.76
N ALA A 114 -19.44 -5.98 -3.47
CA ALA A 114 -18.88 -6.89 -2.47
C ALA A 114 -18.90 -8.36 -2.93
N GLY A 115 -17.75 -9.02 -2.80
CA GLY A 115 -17.54 -10.39 -3.25
C GLY A 115 -16.93 -10.53 -4.64
N ARG A 116 -16.77 -9.44 -5.42
CA ARG A 116 -15.94 -9.45 -6.63
C ARG A 116 -14.46 -9.25 -6.28
N LEU A 117 -13.59 -9.85 -7.07
CA LEU A 117 -12.14 -9.65 -6.98
C LEU A 117 -11.72 -8.54 -7.93
N LEU A 118 -10.86 -7.65 -7.43
CA LEU A 118 -10.23 -6.59 -8.18
C LEU A 118 -8.72 -6.76 -8.10
N GLU A 119 -8.04 -6.32 -9.15
CA GLU A 119 -6.60 -6.18 -9.17
C GLU A 119 -6.27 -4.69 -9.06
N LEU A 120 -5.63 -4.31 -7.96
CA LEU A 120 -5.06 -2.98 -7.79
C LEU A 120 -3.70 -2.95 -8.49
N VAL A 121 -3.64 -2.29 -9.64
CA VAL A 121 -2.43 -2.10 -10.43
C VAL A 121 -1.78 -0.78 -10.06
N GLU A 122 -0.52 -0.83 -9.63
CA GLU A 122 0.36 0.30 -9.39
C GLU A 122 1.48 0.30 -10.43
N ASP A 123 1.54 1.29 -11.30
CA ASP A 123 2.53 1.37 -12.38
C ASP A 123 3.11 2.79 -12.51
N CYS A 124 4.01 2.98 -13.47
CA CYS A 124 4.65 4.28 -13.72
C CYS A 124 3.73 5.31 -14.40
N GLY A 125 2.48 4.95 -14.69
CA GLY A 125 1.53 5.79 -15.37
C GLY A 125 1.79 5.94 -16.88
N PRO A 126 1.06 6.88 -17.51
CA PRO A 126 1.16 7.11 -18.95
C PRO A 126 2.54 7.62 -19.32
N LEU A 127 3.10 7.08 -20.40
CA LEU A 127 4.34 7.62 -20.94
C LEU A 127 4.09 8.99 -21.58
N PRO A 128 5.03 9.94 -21.44
CA PRO A 128 4.92 11.23 -22.09
C PRO A 128 4.97 11.07 -23.61
N VAL A 129 4.35 12.02 -24.32
CA VAL A 129 4.43 12.12 -25.77
C VAL A 129 5.90 12.30 -26.17
N PRO A 130 6.44 11.50 -27.10
CA PRO A 130 7.83 11.63 -27.54
C PRO A 130 8.12 13.05 -28.02
N ASN A 131 9.11 13.70 -27.41
CA ASN A 131 9.58 15.02 -27.83
C ASN A 131 11.11 14.97 -28.05
N ALA A 132 11.64 15.84 -28.90
CA ALA A 132 13.09 15.90 -29.14
C ALA A 132 13.87 16.55 -27.98
N LYS A 133 13.16 17.28 -27.11
CA LYS A 133 13.73 18.11 -26.04
C LYS A 133 13.85 17.41 -24.68
N CYS A 134 13.23 16.25 -24.51
CA CYS A 134 13.36 15.42 -23.33
C CYS A 134 13.75 14.01 -23.72
N LYS A 135 14.83 13.51 -23.11
CA LYS A 135 15.35 12.16 -23.36
C LYS A 135 15.18 11.31 -22.12
N LEU A 136 15.09 10.00 -22.31
CA LEU A 136 15.15 9.06 -21.20
C LEU A 136 16.54 9.18 -20.55
N SER A 137 16.57 9.49 -19.26
CA SER A 137 17.80 9.61 -18.47
C SER A 137 18.49 8.26 -18.38
N GLU A 138 19.82 8.27 -18.43
CA GLU A 138 20.67 7.10 -18.16
C GLU A 138 20.50 6.55 -16.74
N LYS A 139 19.93 7.35 -15.84
CA LYS A 139 19.57 6.92 -14.47
C LYS A 139 18.41 5.93 -14.44
N THR A 140 17.68 5.76 -15.54
CA THR A 140 16.56 4.82 -15.61
C THR A 140 17.06 3.38 -15.63
N ASN A 141 16.82 2.64 -14.54
CA ASN A 141 17.13 1.21 -14.47
C ASN A 141 15.89 0.34 -14.70
N LYS A 142 15.61 -0.02 -15.96
CA LYS A 142 14.41 -0.79 -16.33
C LYS A 142 14.30 -2.19 -15.70
N THR A 143 15.40 -2.75 -15.17
CA THR A 143 15.41 -4.08 -14.54
C THR A 143 15.31 -4.02 -13.02
N ALA A 144 15.27 -2.82 -12.43
CA ALA A 144 15.05 -2.65 -11.02
C ALA A 144 13.63 -3.10 -10.61
N PRO A 145 13.41 -3.46 -9.34
CA PRO A 145 12.06 -3.71 -8.85
C PRO A 145 11.22 -2.43 -8.87
N PHE A 146 9.90 -2.55 -9.11
CA PHE A 146 9.00 -1.41 -8.96
C PHE A 146 9.05 -0.87 -7.51
N PRO A 147 9.20 0.45 -7.32
CA PRO A 147 8.97 1.54 -8.28
C PRO A 147 10.22 2.10 -8.97
N ASP A 148 11.39 1.52 -8.75
CA ASP A 148 12.66 2.08 -9.20
C ASP A 148 12.94 1.82 -10.69
N CYS A 149 12.17 0.93 -11.33
CA CYS A 149 12.21 0.74 -12.78
C CYS A 149 11.47 1.80 -13.59
N CYS A 150 10.82 2.77 -12.94
CA CYS A 150 10.06 3.79 -13.65
C CYS A 150 10.95 4.72 -14.47
N PRO A 151 10.52 5.12 -15.68
CA PRO A 151 11.31 5.96 -16.56
C PRO A 151 11.51 7.36 -15.98
N ILE A 152 12.76 7.80 -15.92
CA ILE A 152 13.16 9.16 -15.55
C ILE A 152 13.53 9.88 -16.83
N PHE A 153 12.94 11.04 -17.07
CA PHE A 153 13.19 11.84 -18.27
C PHE A 153 13.96 13.11 -17.88
N GLU A 154 15.03 13.41 -18.62
CA GLU A 154 15.80 14.64 -18.52
C GLU A 154 15.46 15.53 -19.72
N CYS A 155 14.97 16.74 -19.43
CA CYS A 155 14.57 17.74 -20.41
C CYS A 155 15.58 18.89 -20.46
N GLU A 156 15.76 19.50 -21.63
CA GLU A 156 16.44 20.79 -21.75
C GLU A 156 15.70 21.88 -20.94
N GLU A 157 16.43 22.89 -20.47
CA GLU A 157 15.89 23.94 -19.60
C GLU A 157 14.66 24.62 -20.25
N GLY A 158 13.53 24.57 -19.55
CA GLY A 158 12.24 25.13 -20.01
C GLY A 158 11.38 24.20 -20.87
N ALA A 159 11.84 22.99 -21.22
CA ALA A 159 11.01 21.98 -21.87
C ALA A 159 10.20 21.19 -20.84
N LYS A 160 8.87 21.09 -21.05
CA LYS A 160 7.96 20.31 -20.23
C LYS A 160 7.50 19.07 -20.99
N LEU A 161 7.43 17.94 -20.30
CA LEU A 161 6.83 16.73 -20.85
C LEU A 161 5.33 16.91 -20.97
N GLU A 162 4.82 16.71 -22.19
CA GLU A 162 3.38 16.61 -22.44
C GLU A 162 2.97 15.16 -22.28
N TYR A 163 1.99 14.91 -21.41
CA TYR A 163 1.40 13.59 -21.24
C TYR A 163 0.10 13.53 -22.05
N PRO A 164 -0.20 12.41 -22.73
CA PRO A 164 -1.48 12.26 -23.41
C PRO A 164 -2.63 12.53 -22.45
N GLU A 165 -3.64 13.29 -22.89
CA GLU A 165 -4.89 13.43 -22.15
C GLU A 165 -5.60 12.08 -22.14
N ILE A 166 -5.43 11.32 -21.07
CA ILE A 166 -6.26 10.16 -20.83
C ILE A 166 -7.61 10.70 -20.39
N ALA A 167 -8.66 10.36 -21.16
CA ALA A 167 -10.04 10.55 -20.73
C ALA A 167 -10.18 9.91 -19.34
N THR A 168 -10.12 10.73 -18.31
CA THR A 168 -10.29 10.27 -16.94
C THR A 168 -11.74 9.80 -16.87
N PRO A 169 -12.02 8.50 -16.67
CA PRO A 169 -13.39 8.10 -16.39
C PRO A 169 -13.84 8.97 -15.21
N PRO A 170 -15.02 9.61 -15.27
CA PRO A 170 -15.46 10.49 -14.21
C PRO A 170 -15.30 9.77 -12.87
N PRO A 171 -14.81 10.45 -11.81
CA PRO A 171 -14.74 9.84 -10.50
C PRO A 171 -16.09 9.19 -10.23
N ALA A 172 -16.07 7.92 -9.79
CA ALA A 172 -17.28 7.16 -9.50
C ALA A 172 -18.20 8.07 -8.69
N LYS A 173 -19.29 8.53 -9.33
CA LYS A 173 -20.23 9.41 -8.66
C LYS A 173 -20.87 8.55 -7.58
N GLU A 174 -20.54 8.82 -6.33
CA GLU A 174 -21.42 8.47 -5.23
C GLU A 174 -22.78 9.10 -5.55
N GLY A 175 -23.77 8.24 -5.81
CA GLY A 175 -25.15 8.64 -6.06
C GLY A 175 -25.54 8.70 -7.53
N ALA A 176 -25.78 7.54 -8.14
CA ALA A 176 -26.72 7.40 -9.24
C ALA A 176 -27.79 6.40 -8.80
N LYS A 177 -28.88 6.92 -8.23
CA LYS A 177 -30.09 6.17 -7.92
C LYS A 177 -30.63 5.56 -9.21
N ASP A 178 -30.94 4.27 -9.15
CA ASP A 178 -31.73 3.56 -10.14
C ASP A 178 -33.05 4.30 -10.41
N ALA A 179 -33.32 4.57 -11.69
CA ALA A 179 -34.68 4.77 -12.17
C ALA A 179 -35.17 3.43 -12.74
N PRO A 180 -36.31 2.89 -12.29
CA PRO A 180 -36.84 1.63 -12.78
C PRO A 180 -37.35 1.81 -14.22
N LYS A 181 -36.97 0.90 -15.11
CA LYS A 181 -37.60 0.79 -16.44
C LYS A 181 -38.80 -0.16 -16.32
N ALA A 182 -39.98 0.40 -16.58
CA ALA A 182 -41.24 -0.32 -16.77
C ALA A 182 -41.24 -1.16 -18.05
#